data_AF-A0A6M5YH51-F1
#
_entry.id   AF-A0A6M5YH51-F1
#
_cell.length_a   1.000
_cell.length_b   1.000
_cell.length_c   1.000
_cell.angle_alpha   90.00
_cell.angle_beta   90.00
_cell.angle_gamma   90.00
#
_symmetry.space_group_name_H-M   'P 1'
#
loop_
_entity.id
_entity.type
_entity.pdbx_description
1 polymer ?
#
loop_
_entity_poly.entity_id
_entity_poly.type
_entity_poly.pdbx_seq_one_letter_code
_entity_poly.pdbx_strand_id
1 'polypeptide(L)'
;MSALRDRLQALVGRDDDPFHPNRPGQPYRARFTIRRAGPATFPTPPGATWGAVSLTETGPGVVEAAVTTRGRGVARVRGDGPGDRGRWEGTTQDDERRLRYTLRDLGMTGPDGAPTAGASLVAVLRAGGRLARSAGDKGMLALSGALARFFQLDDPPFTFDPKRGQWVAQFEATSTVPAPDR
;
A
#
# COMPACT_ATOMS: atom_id res chain seq x y z
N MET A 1 25.93 23.19 -15.47
CA MET A 1 25.19 22.06 -14.86
C MET A 1 24.69 22.49 -13.49
N SER A 2 23.48 22.11 -13.07
CA SER A 2 22.96 22.56 -11.77
C SER A 2 23.53 21.71 -10.63
N ALA A 3 23.89 22.34 -9.51
CA ALA A 3 24.46 21.66 -8.34
C ALA A 3 23.56 20.54 -7.77
N LEU A 4 22.26 20.57 -8.07
CA LEU A 4 21.31 19.52 -7.70
C LEU A 4 21.52 18.23 -8.50
N ARG A 5 21.87 18.35 -9.79
CA ARG A 5 22.09 17.22 -10.69
C ARG A 5 23.33 16.41 -10.26
N ASP A 6 24.43 17.11 -10.00
CA ASP A 6 25.70 16.49 -9.59
C ASP A 6 25.55 15.77 -8.25
N ARG A 7 24.82 16.38 -7.31
CA ARG A 7 24.50 15.76 -6.01
C ARG A 7 23.63 14.51 -6.15
N LEU A 8 22.65 14.51 -7.05
CA LEU A 8 21.78 13.34 -7.29
C LEU A 8 22.51 12.21 -8.01
N GLN A 9 23.40 12.50 -8.97
CA GLN A 9 24.22 11.49 -9.61
C GLN A 9 25.17 10.82 -8.61
N ALA A 10 25.86 11.63 -7.79
CA ALA A 10 26.72 11.11 -6.73
C ALA A 10 25.96 10.25 -5.70
N LEU A 11 24.70 10.59 -5.42
CA LEU A 11 23.86 9.85 -4.46
C LEU A 11 23.30 8.54 -5.04
N VAL A 12 22.93 8.51 -6.34
CA VAL A 12 22.25 7.38 -6.98
C VAL A 12 23.22 6.37 -7.59
N GLY A 13 24.51 6.73 -7.75
CA GLY A 13 25.56 5.80 -8.22
C GLY A 13 25.33 5.30 -9.65
N ARG A 14 24.72 6.12 -10.52
CA ARG A 14 24.53 5.83 -11.94
C ARG A 14 25.26 6.89 -12.75
N ASP A 15 25.95 6.46 -13.81
CA ASP A 15 26.63 7.34 -14.76
C ASP A 15 25.66 8.07 -15.71
N ASP A 16 24.38 7.68 -15.73
CA ASP A 16 23.34 8.30 -16.57
C ASP A 16 22.75 9.58 -15.96
N ASP A 17 22.25 10.50 -16.81
CA ASP A 17 21.56 11.72 -16.38
C ASP A 17 20.20 11.40 -15.70
N PRO A 18 19.99 11.78 -14.42
CA PRO A 18 18.76 11.46 -13.70
C PRO A 18 17.52 12.19 -14.23
N PHE A 19 17.70 13.21 -15.09
CA PHE A 19 16.62 13.99 -15.68
C PHE A 19 16.79 14.10 -17.20
N HIS A 20 16.00 13.34 -17.96
CA HIS A 20 15.91 13.51 -19.40
C HIS A 20 14.72 14.40 -19.79
N PRO A 21 14.90 15.38 -20.68
CA PRO A 21 13.78 16.03 -21.34
C PRO A 21 13.10 15.04 -22.28
N ASN A 22 11.81 14.78 -22.08
CA ASN A 22 11.06 13.81 -22.88
C ASN A 22 10.59 14.39 -24.23
N ARG A 23 11.36 15.33 -24.81
CA ARG A 23 11.07 16.31 -25.90
C ARG A 23 10.81 17.74 -25.36
N PRO A 24 11.12 18.78 -26.16
CA PRO A 24 10.80 20.16 -25.81
C PRO A 24 9.30 20.31 -25.56
N GLY A 25 8.93 20.82 -24.37
CA GLY A 25 7.55 21.10 -23.97
C GLY A 25 6.87 20.07 -23.04
N GLN A 26 7.53 18.97 -22.67
CA GLN A 26 6.99 18.03 -21.67
C GLN A 26 7.63 18.16 -20.28
N PRO A 27 6.89 17.87 -19.20
CA PRO A 27 7.43 17.92 -17.84
C PRO A 27 8.52 16.86 -17.62
N TYR A 28 9.55 17.24 -16.86
CA TYR A 28 10.63 16.33 -16.46
C TYR A 28 10.11 15.20 -15.58
N ARG A 29 10.56 13.97 -15.83
CA ARG A 29 10.21 12.79 -15.02
C ARG A 29 11.46 12.22 -14.35
N ALA A 30 11.43 12.07 -13.03
CA ALA A 30 12.48 11.40 -12.30
C ALA A 30 12.51 9.89 -12.65
N ARG A 31 13.71 9.33 -12.89
CA ARG A 31 13.92 7.90 -13.18
C ARG A 31 14.34 7.07 -11.96
N PHE A 32 14.37 7.67 -10.79
CA PHE A 32 14.76 7.01 -9.55
C PHE A 32 13.62 7.09 -8.54
N THR A 33 13.53 6.09 -7.69
CA THR A 33 12.58 6.04 -6.58
C THR A 33 13.37 6.21 -5.30
N ILE A 34 13.06 7.25 -4.52
CA ILE A 34 13.63 7.42 -3.19
C ILE A 34 12.80 6.55 -2.24
N ARG A 35 13.46 5.66 -1.50
CA ARG A 35 12.87 4.92 -0.39
C ARG A 35 13.71 5.12 0.86
N ARG A 36 13.05 5.28 2.01
CA ARG A 36 13.73 5.36 3.30
C ARG A 36 14.32 3.99 3.64
N ALA A 37 15.55 3.96 4.15
CA ALA A 37 16.11 2.74 4.72
C ALA A 37 15.41 2.45 6.08
N GLY A 38 14.72 1.32 6.16
CA GLY A 38 13.92 0.89 7.32
C GLY A 38 12.60 0.26 6.90
N PRO A 39 11.85 -0.39 7.82
CA PRO A 39 10.51 -0.88 7.53
C PRO A 39 9.65 0.31 7.09
N ALA A 40 9.08 0.22 5.89
CA ALA A 40 8.20 1.27 5.39
C ALA A 40 6.96 1.34 6.28
N THR A 41 6.39 2.53 6.45
CA THR A 41 5.03 2.71 6.98
C THR A 41 4.15 3.17 5.84
N PHE A 42 2.93 2.67 5.75
CA PHE A 42 1.97 3.19 4.80
C PHE A 42 1.54 4.60 5.23
N PRO A 43 1.47 5.58 4.32
CA PRO A 43 0.97 6.92 4.60
C PRO A 43 -0.56 6.92 4.70
N THR A 44 -1.08 6.21 5.71
CA THR A 44 -2.51 6.03 5.97
C THR A 44 -3.16 7.38 6.26
N PRO A 45 -4.22 7.77 5.54
CA PRO A 45 -4.92 9.02 5.82
C PRO A 45 -5.60 8.99 7.20
N PRO A 46 -5.76 10.16 7.86
CA PRO A 46 -6.47 10.24 9.13
C PRO A 46 -7.89 9.68 9.04
N GLY A 47 -8.30 8.90 10.04
CA GLY A 47 -9.66 8.33 10.12
C GLY A 47 -9.89 7.12 9.21
N ALA A 48 -8.87 6.61 8.52
CA ALA A 48 -8.98 5.33 7.82
C ALA A 48 -9.21 4.18 8.82
N THR A 49 -9.96 3.17 8.38
CA THR A 49 -10.19 1.92 9.11
C THR A 49 -9.76 0.75 8.25
N TRP A 50 -9.67 -0.46 8.80
CA TRP A 50 -9.31 -1.65 8.02
C TRP A 50 -10.27 -1.93 6.85
N GLY A 51 -11.55 -1.55 6.96
CA GLY A 51 -12.52 -1.68 5.87
C GLY A 51 -12.22 -0.78 4.65
N ALA A 52 -11.36 0.23 4.81
CA ALA A 52 -10.85 1.07 3.74
C ALA A 52 -9.54 0.56 3.13
N VAL A 53 -8.92 -0.46 3.72
CA VAL A 53 -7.66 -1.04 3.29
C VAL A 53 -7.92 -2.20 2.32
N SER A 54 -7.16 -2.25 1.24
CA SER A 54 -7.06 -3.43 0.37
C SER A 54 -5.60 -3.84 0.20
N LEU A 55 -5.37 -5.15 0.27
CA LEU A 55 -4.08 -5.78 0.03
C LEU A 55 -4.21 -6.83 -1.07
N THR A 56 -3.34 -6.74 -2.07
CA THR A 56 -3.33 -7.64 -3.22
C THR A 56 -1.94 -8.22 -3.45
N GLU A 57 -1.80 -9.54 -3.46
CA GLU A 57 -0.58 -10.19 -3.97
C GLU A 57 -0.57 -10.06 -5.50
N THR A 58 0.32 -9.22 -6.04
CA THR A 58 0.42 -8.95 -7.49
C THR A 58 1.50 -9.79 -8.18
N GLY A 59 2.34 -10.44 -7.39
CA GLY A 59 3.42 -11.32 -7.84
C GLY A 59 4.07 -12.01 -6.63
N PRO A 60 4.93 -13.01 -6.85
CA PRO A 60 5.58 -13.72 -5.76
C PRO A 60 6.32 -12.76 -4.81
N GLY A 61 5.81 -12.62 -3.58
CA GLY A 61 6.40 -11.74 -2.57
C GLY A 61 6.21 -10.23 -2.82
N VAL A 62 5.34 -9.84 -3.75
CA VAL A 62 4.99 -8.44 -4.05
C VAL A 62 3.53 -8.19 -3.66
N VAL A 63 3.34 -7.23 -2.77
CA VAL A 63 2.03 -6.82 -2.25
C VAL A 63 1.76 -5.39 -2.66
N GLU A 64 0.62 -5.17 -3.30
CA GLU A 64 0.05 -3.86 -3.51
C GLU A 64 -0.88 -3.55 -2.33
N ALA A 65 -0.67 -2.41 -1.69
CA ALA A 65 -1.51 -1.90 -0.64
C ALA A 65 -2.24 -0.66 -1.14
N ALA A 66 -3.55 -0.63 -0.95
CA ALA A 66 -4.36 0.56 -1.21
C ALA A 66 -5.21 0.92 0.01
N VAL A 67 -5.43 2.23 0.18
CA VAL A 67 -6.34 2.79 1.18
C VAL A 67 -7.25 3.79 0.49
N THR A 68 -8.55 3.55 0.57
CA THR A 68 -9.57 4.41 -0.04
C THR A 68 -10.27 5.22 1.03
N THR A 69 -10.17 6.54 0.97
CA THR A 69 -10.84 7.44 1.91
C THR A 69 -11.82 8.34 1.22
N ARG A 70 -12.99 8.53 1.83
CA ARG A 70 -13.96 9.55 1.43
C ARG A 70 -13.49 10.92 1.89
N GLY A 71 -12.96 11.71 0.97
CA GLY A 71 -12.64 13.11 1.18
C GLY A 71 -13.84 14.01 0.87
N ARG A 72 -13.94 15.14 1.57
CA ARG A 72 -14.79 16.26 1.13
C ARG A 72 -13.93 17.17 0.26
N GLY A 73 -14.25 17.22 -1.02
CA GLY A 73 -13.63 18.10 -2.01
C GLY A 73 -14.50 19.30 -2.35
N VAL A 74 -13.98 20.17 -3.20
CA VAL A 74 -14.76 21.27 -3.79
C VAL A 74 -14.59 21.18 -5.31
N ALA A 75 -15.68 20.97 -6.02
CA ALA A 75 -15.68 20.95 -7.48
C ALA A 75 -16.24 22.27 -8.01
N ARG A 76 -15.67 22.77 -9.10
CA ARG A 76 -16.19 23.94 -9.79
C ARG A 76 -17.20 23.48 -10.84
N VAL A 77 -18.47 23.79 -10.63
CA VAL A 77 -19.52 23.54 -11.61
C VAL A 77 -19.44 24.66 -12.64
N ARG A 78 -19.30 24.33 -13.93
CA ARG A 78 -19.35 25.34 -15.00
C ARG A 78 -20.76 25.91 -15.04
N GLY A 79 -20.83 27.23 -14.98
CA GLY A 79 -22.06 27.96 -15.28
C GLY A 79 -22.34 27.94 -16.77
N ASP A 80 -23.61 27.80 -17.14
CA ASP A 80 -24.06 27.55 -18.53
C ASP A 80 -24.20 28.85 -19.35
N GLY A 81 -23.67 29.98 -18.85
CA GLY A 81 -23.86 31.31 -19.43
C GLY A 81 -22.57 32.09 -19.65
N PRO A 82 -22.48 32.90 -20.74
CA PRO A 82 -21.36 33.80 -20.95
C PRO A 82 -21.35 34.88 -19.85
N GLY A 83 -20.36 34.80 -18.96
CA GLY A 83 -20.23 35.67 -17.78
C GLY A 83 -20.41 34.97 -16.44
N ASP A 84 -20.82 33.70 -16.44
CA ASP A 84 -21.04 32.95 -15.21
C ASP A 84 -19.70 32.47 -14.62
N ARG A 85 -19.34 33.03 -13.46
CA ARG A 85 -18.17 32.61 -12.69
C ARG A 85 -18.56 31.36 -11.92
N GLY A 86 -18.64 30.23 -12.62
CA GLY A 86 -19.13 28.94 -12.13
C GLY A 86 -18.92 28.67 -10.64
N ARG A 87 -19.96 28.13 -10.00
CA ARG A 87 -20.12 27.95 -8.56
C ARG A 87 -19.22 26.85 -8.02
N TRP A 88 -18.59 27.10 -6.87
CA TRP A 88 -17.89 26.09 -6.11
C TRP A 88 -18.89 25.32 -5.25
N GLU A 89 -18.98 24.02 -5.46
CA GLU A 89 -19.88 23.13 -4.71
C GLU A 89 -19.07 22.08 -3.97
N GLY A 90 -19.44 21.83 -2.71
CA GLY A 90 -18.85 20.76 -1.92
C GLY A 90 -19.19 19.41 -2.54
N THR A 91 -18.18 18.64 -2.88
CA THR A 91 -18.34 17.28 -3.41
C THR A 91 -17.73 16.27 -2.43
N THR A 92 -18.19 15.03 -2.47
CA THR A 92 -17.46 13.93 -1.82
C THR A 92 -16.65 13.24 -2.90
N GLN A 93 -15.34 13.18 -2.72
CA GLN A 93 -14.42 12.52 -3.64
C GLN A 93 -13.75 11.37 -2.91
N ASP A 94 -13.78 10.19 -3.51
CA ASP A 94 -12.98 9.06 -3.05
C ASP A 94 -11.54 9.30 -3.48
N ASP A 95 -10.64 9.42 -2.50
CA ASP A 95 -9.21 9.47 -2.71
C ASP A 95 -8.63 8.08 -2.40
N GLU A 96 -8.11 7.43 -3.44
CA GLU A 96 -7.38 6.16 -3.31
C GLU A 96 -5.86 6.43 -3.29
N ARG A 97 -5.18 5.91 -2.27
CA ARG A 97 -3.72 5.85 -2.24
C ARG A 97 -3.28 4.42 -2.46
N ARG A 98 -2.45 4.17 -3.48
CA ARG A 98 -1.99 2.83 -3.86
C ARG A 98 -0.46 2.79 -3.96
N LEU A 99 0.17 1.85 -3.25
CA LEU A 99 1.62 1.69 -3.19
C LEU A 99 2.01 0.21 -3.23
N ARG A 100 3.15 -0.09 -3.86
CA ARG A 100 3.67 -1.45 -3.99
C ARG A 100 4.88 -1.69 -3.10
N TYR A 101 4.85 -2.81 -2.38
CA TYR A 101 5.85 -3.23 -1.42
C TYR A 101 6.28 -4.68 -1.69
N THR A 102 7.55 -4.97 -1.45
CA THR A 102 8.02 -6.34 -1.29
C THR A 102 7.81 -6.79 0.16
N LEU A 103 7.76 -8.10 0.42
CA LEU A 103 7.70 -8.62 1.80
C LEU A 103 8.89 -8.12 2.67
N ARG A 104 10.03 -7.83 2.04
CA ARG A 104 11.18 -7.21 2.70
C ARG A 104 10.90 -5.76 3.09
N ASP A 105 10.29 -4.97 2.20
CA ASP A 105 9.91 -3.57 2.49
C ASP A 105 8.93 -3.49 3.68
N LEU A 106 8.07 -4.50 3.84
CA LEU A 106 7.14 -4.63 4.96
C LEU A 106 7.80 -5.09 6.27
N GLY A 107 9.09 -5.43 6.26
CA GLY A 107 9.78 -6.02 7.41
C GLY A 107 9.23 -7.41 7.80
N MET A 108 8.61 -8.11 6.85
CA MET A 108 7.89 -9.37 7.08
C MET A 108 8.69 -10.62 6.70
N THR A 109 9.97 -10.44 6.36
CA THR A 109 10.95 -11.51 6.14
C THR A 109 11.69 -11.79 7.44
N GLY A 110 11.65 -13.03 7.93
CA GLY A 110 12.45 -13.43 9.10
C GLY A 110 13.91 -13.72 8.72
N PRO A 111 14.88 -13.47 9.62
CA PRO A 111 16.29 -13.80 9.38
C PRO A 111 16.61 -15.30 9.46
N ASP A 112 15.88 -16.08 10.30
CA ASP A 112 16.32 -17.43 10.72
C ASP A 112 15.22 -18.51 10.70
N GLY A 113 14.22 -18.41 9.81
CA GLY A 113 13.20 -19.47 9.67
C GLY A 113 12.08 -19.50 10.72
N ALA A 114 11.99 -18.50 11.60
CA ALA A 114 10.79 -18.24 12.42
C ALA A 114 9.55 -18.02 11.52
N PRO A 115 8.32 -18.38 11.95
CA PRO A 115 7.11 -18.22 11.14
C PRO A 115 7.00 -16.77 10.66
N THR A 116 7.30 -16.55 9.38
CA THR A 116 7.43 -15.21 8.84
C THR A 116 6.03 -14.62 8.69
N ALA A 117 5.84 -13.41 9.18
CA ALA A 117 4.60 -12.66 8.94
C ALA A 117 4.27 -12.63 7.43
N GLY A 118 5.30 -12.63 6.56
CA GLY A 118 5.14 -12.65 5.11
C GLY A 118 4.51 -13.93 4.57
N ALA A 119 4.89 -15.11 5.08
CA ALA A 119 4.26 -16.37 4.66
C ALA A 119 2.79 -16.43 5.09
N SER A 120 2.48 -15.97 6.30
CA SER A 120 1.09 -15.83 6.75
C SER A 120 0.33 -14.81 5.91
N LEU A 121 0.94 -13.68 5.53
CA LEU A 121 0.30 -12.67 4.68
C LEU A 121 -0.07 -13.28 3.33
N VAL A 122 0.86 -13.93 2.64
CA VAL A 122 0.60 -14.59 1.36
C VAL A 122 -0.50 -15.65 1.51
N ALA A 123 -0.48 -16.46 2.56
CA ALA A 123 -1.52 -17.45 2.81
C ALA A 123 -2.91 -16.81 3.00
N VAL A 124 -3.00 -15.70 3.75
CA VAL A 124 -4.25 -14.92 3.92
C VAL A 124 -4.73 -14.35 2.59
N LEU A 125 -3.83 -13.73 1.80
CA LEU A 125 -4.17 -13.10 0.52
C LEU A 125 -4.71 -14.13 -0.48
N ARG A 126 -4.06 -15.30 -0.57
CA ARG A 126 -4.49 -16.41 -1.42
C ARG A 126 -5.77 -17.09 -0.94
N ALA A 127 -6.06 -17.03 0.35
CA ALA A 127 -7.28 -17.56 0.93
C ALA A 127 -8.43 -16.52 1.01
N GLY A 128 -8.30 -15.38 0.30
CA GLY A 128 -9.35 -14.36 0.25
C GLY A 128 -9.65 -13.73 1.62
N GLY A 129 -8.64 -13.61 2.47
CA GLY A 129 -8.78 -12.99 3.80
C GLY A 129 -9.25 -13.94 4.90
N ARG A 130 -9.44 -15.24 4.63
CA ARG A 130 -9.86 -16.22 5.65
C ARG A 130 -8.88 -17.36 5.75
N LEU A 131 -8.30 -17.57 6.92
CA LEU A 131 -7.26 -18.59 7.11
C LEU A 131 -7.55 -19.50 8.31
N ALA A 132 -7.70 -20.80 8.05
CA ALA A 132 -7.90 -21.82 9.07
C ALA A 132 -6.58 -22.09 9.82
N ARG A 133 -6.45 -21.52 11.02
CA ARG A 133 -5.31 -21.67 11.94
C ARG A 133 -5.80 -21.49 13.37
N SER A 134 -5.06 -22.02 14.35
CA SER A 134 -5.42 -21.85 15.77
C SER A 134 -5.42 -20.37 16.22
N ALA A 135 -6.18 -20.07 17.27
CA ALA A 135 -6.21 -18.73 17.88
C ALA A 135 -4.85 -18.27 18.43
N GLY A 136 -3.98 -19.23 18.79
CA GLY A 136 -2.63 -18.96 19.29
C GLY A 136 -1.55 -19.01 18.22
N ASP A 137 -1.90 -19.02 16.93
CA ASP A 137 -0.92 -19.12 15.85
C ASP A 137 0.04 -17.94 15.87
N LYS A 138 1.31 -18.21 16.21
CA LYS A 138 2.36 -17.19 16.35
C LYS A 138 2.56 -16.40 15.06
N GLY A 139 2.39 -17.04 13.89
CA GLY A 139 2.52 -16.39 12.59
C GLY A 139 1.40 -15.37 12.34
N MET A 140 0.16 -15.69 12.69
CA MET A 140 -0.98 -14.77 12.59
C MET A 140 -0.87 -13.62 13.60
N LEU A 141 -0.44 -13.89 14.83
CA LEU A 141 -0.21 -12.84 15.83
C LEU A 141 0.91 -11.88 15.40
N ALA A 142 2.02 -12.42 14.87
CA ALA A 142 3.11 -11.61 14.33
C ALA A 142 2.67 -10.79 13.13
N LEU A 143 1.89 -11.37 12.20
CA LEU A 143 1.32 -10.67 11.06
C LEU A 143 0.38 -9.54 11.49
N SER A 144 -0.50 -9.81 12.46
CA SER A 144 -1.44 -8.83 12.99
C SER A 144 -0.71 -7.61 13.54
N GLY A 145 0.30 -7.82 14.39
CA GLY A 145 1.12 -6.74 14.93
C GLY A 145 1.95 -6.01 13.87
N ALA A 146 2.44 -6.71 12.85
CA ALA A 146 3.19 -6.09 11.76
C ALA A 146 2.30 -5.18 10.90
N LEU A 147 1.10 -5.64 10.54
CA LEU A 147 0.16 -4.85 9.75
C LEU A 147 -0.38 -3.64 10.51
N ALA A 148 -0.74 -3.79 11.79
CA ALA A 148 -1.15 -2.65 12.63
C ALA A 148 -0.07 -1.57 12.70
N ARG A 149 1.19 -1.96 12.90
CA ARG A 149 2.35 -1.03 12.86
C ARG A 149 2.57 -0.42 11.49
N PHE A 150 2.42 -1.20 10.43
CA PHE A 150 2.64 -0.76 9.05
C PHE A 150 1.61 0.29 8.62
N PHE A 151 0.32 0.07 8.91
CA PHE A 151 -0.76 0.99 8.58
C PHE A 151 -1.03 2.05 9.65
N GLN A 152 -0.44 1.92 10.84
CA GLN A 152 -0.66 2.82 11.97
C GLN A 152 -2.15 2.89 12.35
N LEU A 153 -2.80 1.72 12.40
CA LEU A 153 -4.18 1.56 12.81
C LEU A 153 -4.21 0.81 14.14
N ASP A 154 -4.98 1.34 15.10
CA ASP A 154 -5.07 0.79 16.45
C ASP A 154 -5.91 -0.50 16.52
N ASP A 155 -6.93 -0.59 15.65
CA ASP A 155 -7.77 -1.78 15.56
C ASP A 155 -7.00 -2.99 15.03
N PRO A 156 -7.37 -4.23 15.42
CA PRO A 156 -6.71 -5.41 14.90
C PRO A 156 -7.11 -5.68 13.43
N PRO A 157 -6.15 -5.97 12.53
CA PRO A 157 -6.42 -6.32 11.12
C PRO A 157 -7.15 -7.66 10.94
N PHE A 158 -7.20 -8.50 11.98
CA PHE A 158 -7.85 -9.80 11.96
C PHE A 158 -8.69 -10.04 13.19
N THR A 159 -9.76 -10.81 13.02
CA THR A 159 -10.57 -11.36 14.11
C THR A 159 -10.57 -12.88 14.02
N PHE A 160 -10.41 -13.55 15.15
CA PHE A 160 -10.54 -15.00 15.21
C PHE A 160 -12.01 -15.40 15.39
N ASP A 161 -12.52 -16.25 14.50
CA ASP A 161 -13.84 -16.87 14.61
C ASP A 161 -13.69 -18.24 15.29
N PRO A 162 -14.06 -18.37 16.59
CA PRO A 162 -13.91 -19.64 17.32
C PRO A 162 -14.87 -20.72 16.84
N LYS A 163 -16.01 -20.37 16.22
CA LYS A 163 -16.96 -21.36 15.70
C LYS A 163 -16.41 -22.06 14.46
N ARG A 164 -15.66 -21.33 13.64
CA ARG A 164 -15.08 -21.83 12.38
C ARG A 164 -13.60 -22.17 12.49
N GLY A 165 -12.96 -21.86 13.62
CA GLY A 165 -11.53 -22.13 13.84
C GLY A 165 -10.62 -21.41 12.85
N GLN A 166 -10.97 -20.18 12.47
CA GLN A 166 -10.27 -19.44 11.43
C GLN A 166 -10.09 -17.96 11.78
N TRP A 167 -9.04 -17.36 11.24
CA TRP A 167 -8.83 -15.93 11.25
C TRP A 167 -9.51 -15.28 10.04
N VAL A 168 -10.13 -14.13 10.26
CA VAL A 168 -10.84 -13.34 9.25
C VAL A 168 -10.22 -11.95 9.19
N ALA A 169 -9.79 -11.54 8.00
CA ALA A 169 -9.28 -10.20 7.73
C ALA A 169 -10.40 -9.17 7.81
N GLN A 170 -10.09 -8.00 8.38
CA GLN A 170 -10.95 -6.82 8.43
C GLN A 170 -10.76 -5.89 7.23
N PHE A 171 -9.91 -6.31 6.28
CA PHE A 171 -9.54 -5.60 5.06
C PHE A 171 -9.79 -6.49 3.85
N GLU A 172 -9.85 -5.89 2.66
CA GLU A 172 -9.98 -6.65 1.42
C GLU A 172 -8.66 -7.34 1.08
N ALA A 173 -8.68 -8.67 1.00
CA ALA A 173 -7.50 -9.50 0.78
C ALA A 173 -7.66 -10.31 -0.51
N THR A 174 -6.76 -10.10 -1.48
CA THR A 174 -6.80 -10.80 -2.76
C THR A 174 -5.41 -11.24 -3.24
N SER A 175 -5.38 -12.18 -4.18
CA SER A 175 -4.16 -12.60 -4.87
C SER A 175 -4.45 -12.77 -6.35
N THR A 176 -3.60 -12.19 -7.20
CA THR A 176 -3.58 -12.48 -8.65
C THR A 176 -2.59 -13.58 -8.99
N VAL A 177 -1.83 -14.08 -8.01
CA VAL A 177 -0.92 -15.20 -8.19
C VAL A 177 -1.73 -16.50 -8.14
N PRO A 178 -1.67 -17.35 -9.18
CA PRO A 178 -2.34 -18.64 -9.17
C PRO A 178 -1.86 -19.48 -7.98
N ALA A 179 -2.78 -20.24 -7.37
CA ALA A 179 -2.40 -21.24 -6.39
C ALA A 179 -1.41 -22.22 -7.05
N PRO A 180 -0.34 -22.64 -6.36
CA PRO A 180 0.54 -23.67 -6.91
C PRO A 180 -0.31 -24.91 -7.20
N ASP A 181 -0.24 -25.41 -8.43
CA ASP A 181 -0.83 -26.70 -8.80
C ASP A 181 -0.35 -27.75 -7.79
N ARG A 182 -1.31 -28.43 -7.16
CA ARG A 182 -1.07 -29.50 -6.19
C ARG A 182 -0.91 -30.83 -6.90
#